data_AF-A0A662UDF3-F1
#
_entry.id   AF-A0A662UDF3-F1
#
_cell.length_a   1.000
_cell.length_b   1.000
_cell.length_c   1.000
_cell.angle_alpha   90.00
_cell.angle_beta   90.00
_cell.angle_gamma   90.00
#
_symmetry.space_group_name_H-M   'P 1'
#
loop_
_entity.id
_entity.type
_entity.pdbx_description
1 polymer ?
#
loop_
_entity_poly.entity_id
_entity_poly.type
_entity_poly.pdbx_seq_one_letter_code
_entity_poly.pdbx_strand_id
1 'polypeptide(L)'
;MSSRLGLFTIFTKYYKREDFSSREKWMETEREAVVAYLRYIVETRLKKHTPGLYTSLNLFSYMHRGRYISDLIAENPGEFFNVLKNYFEDEFVAMRMLRHILKPLLDGGAEGEEAINRLIRGDKEGCLEIATRVLREEAKRWAKR
;
A
#
# COMPACT_ATOMS: atom_id res chain seq x y z
N MET A 1 -6.93 11.22 -33.30
CA MET A 1 -5.60 10.75 -32.86
C MET A 1 -5.23 11.46 -31.56
N SER A 2 -5.65 10.99 -30.38
CA SER A 2 -5.34 11.70 -29.11
C SER A 2 -5.20 10.80 -27.87
N SER A 3 -5.06 9.48 -28.05
CA SER A 3 -5.00 8.50 -26.95
C SER A 3 -3.61 7.89 -26.72
N ARG A 4 -2.67 8.07 -27.67
CA ARG A 4 -1.29 7.54 -27.53
C ARG A 4 -0.36 8.44 -26.70
N LEU A 5 -0.63 9.75 -26.64
CA LEU A 5 0.18 10.69 -25.86
C LEU A 5 -0.06 10.53 -24.34
N GLY A 6 -1.31 10.34 -23.90
CA GLY A 6 -1.63 10.16 -22.48
C GLY A 6 -0.99 8.92 -21.86
N LEU A 7 -1.01 7.78 -22.57
CA LEU A 7 -0.35 6.54 -22.12
C LEU A 7 1.17 6.70 -22.05
N PHE A 8 1.79 7.41 -22.99
CA PHE A 8 3.24 7.63 -23.00
C PHE A 8 3.70 8.59 -21.88
N THR A 9 2.89 9.60 -21.55
CA THR A 9 3.16 10.48 -20.40
C THR A 9 2.98 9.75 -19.06
N ILE A 10 2.00 8.84 -18.95
CA ILE A 10 1.84 7.98 -17.77
C ILE A 10 3.07 7.04 -17.65
N PHE A 11 3.50 6.43 -18.76
CA PHE A 11 4.64 5.50 -18.78
C PHE A 11 5.96 6.16 -18.36
N THR A 12 6.18 7.41 -18.75
CA THR A 12 7.39 8.18 -18.41
C THR A 12 7.39 8.70 -16.97
N LYS A 13 6.24 9.07 -16.40
CA LYS A 13 6.11 9.32 -14.94
C LYS A 13 6.33 8.06 -14.11
N TYR A 14 5.93 6.91 -14.64
CA TYR A 14 6.07 5.60 -14.01
C TYR A 14 7.52 5.19 -13.73
N TYR A 15 8.45 5.63 -14.60
CA TYR A 15 9.84 5.20 -14.56
C TYR A 15 10.75 6.09 -13.70
N LYS A 16 10.23 7.21 -13.17
CA LYS A 16 10.97 8.16 -12.31
C LYS A 16 10.52 8.10 -10.85
N ARG A 17 10.33 6.91 -10.28
CA ARG A 17 10.21 6.78 -8.82
C ARG A 17 11.62 6.58 -8.26
N GLU A 18 12.13 7.60 -7.58
CA GLU A 18 13.33 7.47 -6.76
C GLU A 18 13.08 6.38 -5.70
N ASP A 19 14.01 5.44 -5.58
CA ASP A 19 13.96 4.40 -4.57
C ASP A 19 13.85 5.03 -3.17
N PHE A 20 12.99 4.48 -2.32
CA PHE A 20 12.87 4.82 -0.89
C PHE A 20 14.13 4.37 -0.09
N SER A 21 15.33 4.51 -0.66
CA SER A 21 16.61 4.16 -0.03
C SER A 21 17.09 5.22 0.97
N SER A 22 16.47 6.40 1.02
CA SER A 22 16.77 7.45 2.00
C SER A 22 15.89 7.31 3.25
N ARG A 23 16.11 6.25 4.03
CA ARG A 23 15.14 5.76 5.04
C ARG A 23 15.14 6.44 6.39
N GLU A 24 16.26 7.01 6.85
CA GLU A 24 16.34 7.46 8.26
C GLU A 24 15.97 8.93 8.51
N LYS A 25 15.97 9.80 7.49
CA LYS A 25 16.08 11.25 7.74
C LYS A 25 14.77 12.01 8.00
N TRP A 26 13.60 11.35 7.96
CA TRP A 26 12.30 12.06 7.87
C TRP A 26 11.15 11.49 8.73
N MET A 27 11.40 10.55 9.63
CA MET A 27 10.33 9.94 10.45
C MET A 27 10.52 10.33 11.91
N GLU A 28 9.81 11.38 12.34
CA GLU A 28 9.90 11.95 13.69
C GLU A 28 9.02 11.18 14.68
N THR A 29 7.97 10.50 14.17
CA THR A 29 7.01 9.75 14.99
C THR A 29 6.94 8.26 14.63
N GLU A 30 6.54 7.43 15.61
CA GLU A 30 6.29 5.99 15.38
C GLU A 30 5.23 5.76 14.28
N ARG A 31 4.24 6.66 14.21
CA ARG A 31 3.17 6.59 13.22
C ARG A 31 3.69 6.84 11.81
N GLU A 32 4.57 7.82 11.62
CA GLU A 32 5.21 8.06 10.32
C GLU A 32 6.08 6.88 9.88
N ALA A 33 6.82 6.28 10.80
CA ALA A 33 7.60 5.07 10.54
C ALA A 33 6.73 3.92 10.06
N VAL A 34 5.59 3.69 10.72
CA VAL A 34 4.64 2.63 10.36
C VAL A 34 3.95 2.93 9.03
N VAL A 35 3.57 4.18 8.78
CA VAL A 35 2.99 4.60 7.50
C VAL A 35 3.97 4.33 6.36
N ALA A 36 5.22 4.74 6.49
CA ALA A 36 6.25 4.48 5.50
C ALA A 36 6.49 2.96 5.33
N TYR A 37 6.47 2.21 6.43
CA TYR A 37 6.63 0.77 6.41
C TYR A 37 5.47 0.05 5.70
N LEU A 38 4.23 0.51 5.87
CA LEU A 38 3.06 -0.01 5.13
C LEU A 38 3.23 0.19 3.62
N ARG A 39 3.68 1.38 3.18
CA ARG A 39 3.98 1.62 1.76
C ARG A 39 5.04 0.64 1.24
N TYR A 40 6.10 0.44 2.02
CA TYR A 40 7.18 -0.50 1.72
C TYR A 40 6.67 -1.95 1.64
N ILE A 41 5.81 -2.39 2.56
CA ILE A 41 5.22 -3.75 2.53
C ILE A 41 4.44 -3.97 1.24
N VAL A 42 3.56 -3.02 0.89
CA VAL A 42 2.75 -3.09 -0.33
C VAL A 42 3.63 -3.19 -1.56
N GLU A 43 4.60 -2.29 -1.69
CA GLU A 43 5.49 -2.25 -2.84
C GLU A 43 6.35 -3.51 -2.94
N THR A 44 6.99 -3.93 -1.86
CA THR A 44 7.90 -5.08 -1.90
C THR A 44 7.18 -6.38 -2.14
N ARG A 45 6.02 -6.61 -1.53
CA ARG A 45 5.26 -7.84 -1.77
C ARG A 45 4.70 -7.91 -3.16
N LEU A 46 4.15 -6.81 -3.68
CA LEU A 46 3.66 -6.77 -5.05
C LEU A 46 4.81 -6.92 -6.05
N LYS A 47 5.92 -6.18 -5.90
CA LYS A 47 7.09 -6.30 -6.79
C LYS A 47 7.71 -7.71 -6.76
N LYS A 48 7.86 -8.31 -5.58
CA LYS A 48 8.56 -9.60 -5.41
C LYS A 48 7.71 -10.79 -5.85
N HIS A 49 6.43 -10.81 -5.49
CA HIS A 49 5.58 -11.98 -5.72
C HIS A 49 4.72 -11.87 -6.97
N THR A 50 4.38 -10.64 -7.39
CA THR A 50 3.44 -10.40 -8.50
C THR A 50 3.81 -9.14 -9.30
N PRO A 51 5.01 -9.04 -9.90
CA PRO A 51 5.49 -7.80 -10.53
C PRO A 51 4.59 -7.28 -11.66
N GLY A 52 3.96 -8.18 -12.43
CA GLY A 52 2.95 -7.82 -13.42
C GLY A 52 1.72 -7.18 -12.80
N LEU A 53 1.21 -7.75 -11.70
CA LEU A 53 0.09 -7.19 -10.94
C LEU A 53 0.43 -5.85 -10.32
N TYR A 54 1.64 -5.69 -9.77
CA TYR A 54 2.10 -4.39 -9.25
C TYR A 54 1.99 -3.30 -10.32
N THR A 55 2.46 -3.62 -11.53
CA THR A 55 2.41 -2.71 -12.68
C THR A 55 0.96 -2.42 -13.07
N SER A 56 0.08 -3.41 -13.14
CA SER A 56 -1.33 -3.19 -13.49
C SER A 56 -2.08 -2.39 -12.43
N LEU A 57 -1.89 -2.70 -11.14
CA LEU A 57 -2.53 -2.02 -10.02
C LEU A 57 -2.10 -0.56 -9.90
N ASN A 58 -0.81 -0.26 -10.08
CA ASN A 58 -0.35 1.13 -10.11
C ASN A 58 -0.96 1.90 -11.27
N LEU A 59 -1.14 1.28 -12.45
CA LEU A 59 -1.67 1.95 -13.64
C LEU A 59 -3.14 2.23 -13.42
N PHE A 60 -3.87 1.21 -12.98
CA PHE A 60 -5.29 1.32 -12.61
C PHE A 60 -5.50 2.39 -11.53
N SER A 61 -4.74 2.31 -10.42
CA SER A 61 -4.80 3.28 -9.33
C SER A 61 -4.51 4.71 -9.82
N TYR A 62 -3.47 4.89 -10.63
CA TYR A 62 -3.09 6.22 -11.11
C TYR A 62 -4.14 6.80 -12.09
N MET A 63 -4.71 5.98 -12.97
CA MET A 63 -5.76 6.41 -13.89
C MET A 63 -7.06 6.80 -13.16
N HIS A 64 -7.46 6.05 -12.13
CA HIS A 64 -8.73 6.30 -11.43
C HIS A 64 -8.62 7.24 -10.24
N ARG A 65 -7.45 7.33 -9.60
CA ARG A 65 -7.25 8.04 -8.32
C ARG A 65 -6.09 9.04 -8.34
N GLY A 66 -5.30 9.10 -9.41
CA GLY A 66 -4.14 10.01 -9.52
C GLY A 66 -2.98 9.67 -8.57
N ARG A 67 -2.99 8.47 -7.97
CA ARG A 67 -2.02 8.01 -6.96
C ARG A 67 -1.57 6.59 -7.24
N TYR A 68 -0.36 6.23 -6.82
CA TYR A 68 0.11 4.85 -6.87
C TYR A 68 -0.52 4.01 -5.76
N ILE A 69 -0.59 2.69 -5.97
CA ILE A 69 -1.27 1.78 -5.05
C ILE A 69 -0.61 1.76 -3.67
N SER A 70 0.72 1.88 -3.62
CA SER A 70 1.48 1.95 -2.37
C SER A 70 1.32 3.27 -1.64
N ASP A 71 0.86 4.35 -2.27
CA ASP A 71 0.59 5.61 -1.57
C ASP A 71 -0.81 5.58 -0.94
N LEU A 72 -1.76 4.90 -1.59
CA LEU A 72 -3.14 4.76 -1.11
C LEU A 72 -3.23 4.06 0.25
N ILE A 73 -2.43 3.02 0.51
CA ILE A 73 -2.49 2.31 1.81
C ILE A 73 -2.22 3.23 3.01
N ALA A 74 -1.46 4.31 2.79
CA ALA A 74 -1.10 5.28 3.81
C ALA A 74 -2.09 6.46 3.88
N GLU A 75 -2.46 6.99 2.70
CA GLU A 75 -3.28 8.20 2.60
C GLU A 75 -4.75 7.90 2.83
N ASN A 76 -5.23 6.78 2.28
CA ASN A 76 -6.61 6.32 2.34
C ASN A 76 -6.68 4.78 2.22
N PRO A 77 -6.51 4.06 3.35
CA PRO A 77 -6.51 2.59 3.37
C PRO A 77 -7.78 1.95 2.78
N GLY A 78 -8.94 2.60 2.95
CA GLY A 78 -10.19 2.12 2.34
C GLY A 78 -10.16 2.20 0.82
N GLU A 79 -9.62 3.29 0.27
CA GLU A 79 -9.45 3.43 -1.18
C GLU A 79 -8.44 2.45 -1.76
N PHE A 80 -7.39 2.10 -1.01
CA PHE A 80 -6.50 0.99 -1.39
C PHE A 80 -7.28 -0.31 -1.60
N PHE A 81 -8.17 -0.67 -0.67
CA PHE A 81 -9.00 -1.87 -0.81
C PHE A 81 -10.02 -1.74 -1.94
N ASN A 82 -10.63 -0.56 -2.12
CA ASN A 82 -11.54 -0.32 -3.25
C ASN A 82 -10.85 -0.49 -4.60
N VAL A 83 -9.58 -0.09 -4.74
CA VAL A 83 -8.81 -0.36 -5.96
C VAL A 83 -8.63 -1.85 -6.18
N LEU A 84 -8.28 -2.62 -5.15
CA LEU A 84 -8.18 -4.09 -5.28
C LEU A 84 -9.52 -4.68 -5.69
N LYS A 85 -10.61 -4.30 -5.01
CA LYS A 85 -11.97 -4.78 -5.29
C LYS A 85 -12.39 -4.50 -6.73
N ASN A 86 -12.15 -3.27 -7.22
CA ASN A 86 -12.52 -2.88 -8.57
C ASN A 86 -11.62 -3.54 -9.63
N TYR A 87 -10.33 -3.74 -9.33
CA TYR A 87 -9.40 -4.38 -10.26
C TYR A 87 -9.70 -5.87 -10.45
N PHE A 88 -10.05 -6.57 -9.37
CA PHE A 88 -10.35 -8.01 -9.42
C PHE A 88 -11.80 -8.32 -9.80
N GLU A 89 -12.70 -7.32 -9.70
CA GLU A 89 -14.16 -7.49 -9.88
C GLU A 89 -14.77 -8.57 -8.96
N ASP A 90 -14.03 -8.96 -7.91
CA ASP A 90 -14.38 -10.00 -6.95
C ASP A 90 -13.84 -9.60 -5.57
N GLU A 91 -14.76 -9.41 -4.62
CA GLU A 91 -14.42 -8.99 -3.25
C GLU A 91 -13.65 -10.07 -2.49
N PHE A 92 -13.96 -11.35 -2.68
CA PHE A 92 -13.27 -12.45 -2.02
C PHE A 92 -11.81 -12.54 -2.49
N VAL A 93 -11.56 -12.39 -3.78
CA VAL A 93 -10.20 -12.32 -4.34
C VAL A 93 -9.46 -11.09 -3.81
N ALA A 94 -10.12 -9.93 -3.79
CA ALA A 94 -9.54 -8.71 -3.24
C ALA A 94 -9.16 -8.85 -1.76
N MET A 95 -10.02 -9.47 -0.95
CA MET A 95 -9.74 -9.75 0.46
C MET A 95 -8.56 -10.70 0.63
N ARG A 96 -8.47 -11.76 -0.18
CA ARG A 96 -7.31 -12.68 -0.15
C ARG A 96 -6.02 -11.96 -0.53
N MET A 97 -6.07 -11.08 -1.52
CA MET A 97 -4.91 -10.29 -1.94
C MET A 97 -4.49 -9.29 -0.87
N LEU A 98 -5.45 -8.57 -0.27
CA LEU A 98 -5.23 -7.67 0.85
C LEU A 98 -4.51 -8.39 2.00
N ARG A 99 -5.01 -9.56 2.42
CA ARG A 99 -4.41 -10.39 3.47
C ARG A 99 -3.01 -10.88 3.09
N HIS A 100 -2.78 -11.23 1.83
CA HIS A 100 -1.46 -11.63 1.35
C HIS A 100 -0.45 -10.48 1.39
N ILE A 101 -0.86 -9.29 0.96
CA ILE A 101 -0.04 -8.07 0.98
C ILE A 101 0.22 -7.63 2.42
N LEU A 102 -0.80 -7.61 3.27
CA LEU A 102 -0.70 -7.15 4.66
C LEU A 102 -0.43 -8.30 5.64
N LYS A 103 0.19 -9.38 5.20
CA LYS A 103 0.57 -10.48 6.10
C LYS A 103 1.38 -10.03 7.33
N PRO A 104 2.33 -9.06 7.27
CA PRO A 104 3.02 -8.59 8.47
C PRO A 104 2.07 -8.02 9.52
N LEU A 105 0.96 -7.41 9.09
CA LEU A 105 -0.09 -6.94 10.00
C LEU A 105 -0.83 -8.13 10.61
N LEU A 106 -1.19 -9.15 9.80
CA LEU A 106 -1.82 -10.38 10.27
C LEU A 106 -0.97 -11.20 11.25
N ASP A 107 0.36 -11.15 11.12
CA ASP A 107 1.27 -11.82 12.03
C ASP A 107 1.20 -11.23 13.46
N GLY A 108 0.58 -10.04 13.62
CA GLY A 108 0.16 -9.46 14.91
C GLY A 108 -1.11 -10.06 15.53
N GLY A 109 -1.68 -11.12 14.95
CA GLY A 109 -2.84 -11.83 15.49
C GLY A 109 -4.15 -11.05 15.40
N ALA A 110 -4.97 -11.11 16.46
CA ALA A 110 -6.32 -10.55 16.46
C ALA A 110 -6.35 -9.02 16.25
N GLU A 111 -5.35 -8.29 16.76
CA GLU A 111 -5.24 -6.85 16.50
C GLU A 111 -4.94 -6.56 15.02
N GLY A 112 -4.06 -7.35 14.40
CA GLY A 112 -3.76 -7.25 12.98
C GLY A 112 -4.97 -7.50 12.09
N GLU A 113 -5.77 -8.50 12.44
CA GLU A 113 -7.04 -8.81 11.77
C GLU A 113 -8.04 -7.65 11.89
N GLU A 114 -8.15 -7.06 13.09
CA GLU A 114 -9.02 -5.90 13.31
C GLU A 114 -8.57 -4.66 12.53
N ALA A 115 -7.26 -4.43 12.40
CA ALA A 115 -6.74 -3.36 11.56
C ALA A 115 -7.15 -3.53 10.09
N ILE A 116 -7.11 -4.76 9.57
CA ILE A 116 -7.58 -5.08 8.21
C ILE A 116 -9.09 -4.88 8.08
N ASN A 117 -9.87 -5.27 9.08
CA ASN A 117 -11.32 -5.05 9.07
C ASN A 117 -11.67 -3.55 9.05
N ARG A 118 -10.94 -2.73 9.82
CA ARG A 118 -11.11 -1.27 9.81
C ARG A 118 -10.72 -0.65 8.48
N LEU A 119 -9.63 -1.12 7.87
CA LEU A 119 -9.23 -0.75 6.51
C LEU A 119 -10.36 -1.02 5.51
N ILE A 120 -10.93 -2.23 5.53
CA ILE A 120 -12.04 -2.63 4.63
C ILE A 120 -13.26 -1.73 4.82
N ARG A 121 -13.56 -1.34 6.07
CA ARG A 121 -14.67 -0.43 6.40
C ARG A 121 -14.38 1.04 6.08
N GLY A 122 -13.15 1.38 5.67
CA GLY A 122 -12.73 2.76 5.43
C GLY A 122 -12.42 3.57 6.69
N ASP A 123 -12.30 2.94 7.86
CA ASP A 123 -11.85 3.58 9.11
C ASP A 123 -10.32 3.75 9.08
N LYS A 124 -9.88 4.83 8.43
CA LYS A 124 -8.46 5.17 8.29
C LYS A 124 -7.77 5.32 9.64
N GLU A 125 -8.33 6.13 10.54
CA GLU A 125 -7.66 6.48 11.78
C GLU A 125 -7.57 5.27 12.71
N GLY A 126 -8.64 4.48 12.86
CA GLY A 126 -8.60 3.25 13.64
C GLY A 126 -7.69 2.19 13.03
N CYS A 127 -7.65 2.06 11.70
CA CYS A 127 -6.68 1.18 11.03
C CYS A 127 -5.24 1.58 11.35
N LEU A 128 -4.89 2.86 11.20
CA LEU A 128 -3.53 3.34 11.39
C LEU A 128 -3.10 3.29 12.87
N GLU A 129 -4.03 3.51 13.79
CA GLU A 129 -3.78 3.38 15.23
C GLU A 129 -3.36 1.94 15.59
N ILE A 130 -4.15 0.95 15.16
CA ILE A 130 -3.84 -0.46 15.45
C ILE A 130 -2.59 -0.90 14.69
N ALA A 131 -2.45 -0.53 13.41
CA ALA A 131 -1.24 -0.83 12.65
C ALA A 131 0.00 -0.24 13.31
N THR A 132 -0.09 0.94 13.92
CA THR A 132 1.03 1.53 14.66
C THR A 132 1.41 0.69 15.87
N ARG A 133 0.44 0.23 16.65
CA ARG A 133 0.70 -0.66 17.80
C ARG A 133 1.33 -1.99 17.38
N VAL A 134 0.80 -2.61 16.32
CA VAL A 134 1.24 -3.93 15.84
C VAL A 134 2.61 -3.85 15.17
N LEU A 135 2.84 -2.87 14.31
CA LEU A 135 4.02 -2.83 13.43
C LEU A 135 5.18 -1.96 13.95
N ARG A 136 5.02 -1.22 15.07
CA ARG A 136 6.06 -0.26 15.54
C ARG A 136 7.47 -0.84 15.60
N GLU A 137 7.65 -2.05 16.14
CA GLU A 137 8.97 -2.65 16.31
C GLU A 137 9.55 -3.19 15.00
N GLU A 138 8.71 -3.63 14.06
CA GLU A 138 9.16 -3.96 12.70
C GLU A 138 9.52 -2.71 11.91
N ALA A 139 8.68 -1.68 11.96
CA ALA A 139 8.92 -0.40 11.31
C ALA A 139 10.23 0.25 11.81
N LYS A 140 10.47 0.25 13.13
CA LYS A 140 11.74 0.73 13.72
C LYS A 140 12.94 -0.08 13.23
N ARG A 141 12.83 -1.42 13.19
CA ARG A 141 13.91 -2.29 12.70
C ARG A 141 14.16 -2.11 11.21
N TRP A 142 13.12 -1.83 10.42
CA TRP A 142 13.23 -1.53 9.00
C TRP A 142 13.84 -0.15 8.74
N ALA A 143 13.48 0.86 9.52
CA ALA A 143 13.99 2.22 9.37
C ALA A 143 15.51 2.31 9.60
N LYS A 144 16.05 1.51 10.52
CA LYS A 144 17.49 1.44 10.86
C LYS A 144 18.35 0.62 9.88
N ARG A 145 17.80 0.16 8.75
CA ARG A 145 18.48 -0.68 7.73
C ARG A 145 18.70 0.08 6.44
#